data_AF-A0A7X7JW26-F1
#
_entry.id   AF-A0A7X7JW26-F1
#
_cell.length_a   1.000
_cell.length_b   1.000
_cell.length_c   1.000
_cell.angle_alpha   90.00
_cell.angle_beta   90.00
_cell.angle_gamma   90.00
#
_symmetry.space_group_name_H-M   'P 1'
#
loop_
_entity.id
_entity.type
_entity.pdbx_description
1 polymer ?
#
loop_
_entity_poly.entity_id
_entity_poly.type
_entity_poly.pdbx_seq_one_letter_code
_entity_poly.pdbx_strand_id
1 'polypeptide(L)'
;MMTPSPAERLTIGEAQEDVREIYHGGFMGPLVSAGLWLAAAVVTEAGGVSWGAPVLFFGGMLIFPLSMLGNRMLGKHADLPSGHPMRGLAMQSAFGMVAGLLAAWVLASVVPGGFFPLAMVIVGAHYFTFTHLYGDAAFLVFGAAQVVAGLLVMVNSMPATFSAYLMACVLLGMSTTLFVRHRRRHASTPESA
;
A
#
# COMPACT_ATOMS: atom_id res chain seq x y z
N MET A 1 -43.97 -11.05 10.56
CA MET A 1 -42.68 -11.25 11.23
C MET A 1 -41.70 -11.71 10.18
N MET A 2 -40.93 -10.79 9.58
CA MET A 2 -39.89 -11.15 8.61
C MET A 2 -38.77 -11.82 9.39
N THR A 3 -38.58 -13.12 9.20
CA THR A 3 -37.32 -13.77 9.57
C THR A 3 -36.21 -13.09 8.78
N PRO A 4 -35.19 -12.51 9.42
CA PRO A 4 -34.02 -12.06 8.67
C PRO A 4 -33.49 -13.24 7.85
N SER A 5 -33.24 -13.00 6.56
CA SER A 5 -32.47 -13.90 5.70
C SER A 5 -31.24 -14.35 6.48
N PRO A 6 -30.83 -15.64 6.43
CA PRO A 6 -29.52 -16.01 6.96
C PRO A 6 -28.53 -15.03 6.33
N ALA A 7 -27.83 -14.26 7.16
CA ALA A 7 -26.84 -13.30 6.69
C ALA A 7 -25.95 -14.06 5.70
N GLU A 8 -26.00 -13.67 4.44
CA GLU A 8 -25.32 -14.35 3.35
C GLU A 8 -23.83 -14.26 3.68
N ARG A 9 -23.27 -15.34 4.21
CA ARG A 9 -21.86 -15.37 4.61
C ARG A 9 -21.05 -15.43 3.33
N LEU A 10 -20.54 -14.27 2.90
CA LEU A 10 -19.55 -14.20 1.84
C LEU A 10 -18.44 -15.20 2.12
N THR A 11 -18.12 -16.03 1.13
CA THR A 11 -16.89 -16.80 1.11
C THR A 11 -15.70 -15.85 1.05
N ILE A 12 -14.50 -16.33 1.41
CA ILE A 12 -13.28 -15.52 1.31
C ILE A 12 -13.03 -15.07 -0.13
N GLY A 13 -13.34 -15.93 -1.11
CA GLY A 13 -13.18 -15.62 -2.53
C GLY A 13 -14.06 -14.45 -2.99
N GLU A 14 -15.35 -14.49 -2.64
CA GLU A 14 -16.30 -13.41 -2.94
C GLU A 14 -15.90 -12.11 -2.25
N ALA A 15 -15.53 -12.18 -0.97
CA ALA A 15 -15.07 -11.00 -0.23
C ALA A 15 -13.79 -10.38 -0.81
N GLN A 16 -12.87 -11.20 -1.36
CA GLN A 16 -11.67 -10.71 -2.05
C GLN A 16 -12.00 -10.13 -3.43
N GLU A 17 -13.03 -10.64 -4.10
CA GLU A 17 -13.54 -10.10 -5.35
C GLU A 17 -14.16 -8.72 -5.15
N ASP A 18 -15.04 -8.57 -4.16
CA ASP A 18 -15.61 -7.28 -3.76
C ASP A 18 -14.53 -6.22 -3.49
N VAL A 19 -13.46 -6.60 -2.77
CA VAL A 19 -12.31 -5.72 -2.51
C VAL A 19 -11.64 -5.29 -3.81
N ARG A 20 -11.39 -6.22 -4.75
CA ARG A 20 -10.77 -5.90 -6.04
C ARG A 20 -11.66 -5.00 -6.91
N GLU A 21 -12.97 -5.20 -6.86
CA GLU A 21 -13.92 -4.38 -7.60
C GLU A 21 -13.98 -2.95 -7.04
N ILE A 22 -14.22 -2.81 -5.73
CA ILE A 22 -14.38 -1.51 -5.07
C ILE A 22 -13.08 -0.69 -5.10
N TYR A 23 -11.92 -1.34 -4.97
CA TYR A 23 -10.63 -0.66 -4.98
C TYR A 23 -9.86 -0.78 -6.31
N HIS A 24 -10.53 -1.19 -7.38
CA HIS A 24 -9.93 -1.30 -8.72
C HIS A 24 -8.63 -2.13 -8.77
N GLY A 25 -8.58 -3.22 -8.01
CA GLY A 25 -7.40 -4.07 -7.87
C GLY A 25 -6.28 -3.47 -6.99
N GLY A 26 -6.55 -2.35 -6.32
CA GLY A 26 -5.68 -1.78 -5.29
C GLY A 26 -4.52 -0.94 -5.81
N PHE A 27 -4.51 -0.56 -7.09
CA PHE A 27 -3.37 0.14 -7.70
C PHE A 27 -3.16 1.58 -7.21
N MET A 28 -4.23 2.23 -6.71
CA MET A 28 -4.19 3.64 -6.30
C MET A 28 -3.29 3.86 -5.08
N GLY A 29 -3.29 2.92 -4.13
CA GLY A 29 -2.43 2.98 -2.93
C GLY A 29 -0.94 3.10 -3.27
N PRO A 30 -0.37 2.14 -4.02
CA PRO A 30 1.01 2.23 -4.49
C PRO A 30 1.28 3.45 -5.39
N LEU A 31 0.31 3.93 -6.18
CA LEU A 31 0.50 5.13 -7.01
C LEU A 31 0.71 6.40 -6.17
N VAL A 32 -0.20 6.64 -5.22
CA VAL A 32 -0.10 7.78 -4.29
C VAL A 32 1.18 7.65 -3.46
N SER A 33 1.49 6.44 -3.01
CA SER A 33 2.72 6.17 -2.25
C SER A 33 3.96 6.47 -3.09
N ALA A 34 4.02 6.06 -4.36
CA ALA A 34 5.15 6.35 -5.25
C ALA A 34 5.39 7.86 -5.39
N GLY A 35 4.31 8.66 -5.54
CA GLY A 35 4.40 10.12 -5.57
C GLY A 35 4.93 10.71 -4.27
N LEU A 36 4.47 10.20 -3.12
CA LEU A 36 4.96 10.64 -1.81
C LEU A 36 6.43 10.28 -1.59
N TRP A 37 6.83 9.07 -1.94
CA TRP A 37 8.22 8.61 -1.85
C TRP A 37 9.14 9.42 -2.76
N LEU A 38 8.68 9.79 -3.96
CA LEU A 38 9.40 10.69 -4.85
C LEU A 38 9.54 12.09 -4.24
N ALA A 39 8.47 12.65 -3.67
CA ALA A 39 8.53 13.94 -2.99
C ALA A 39 9.51 13.91 -1.80
N ALA A 40 9.47 12.84 -0.99
CA ALA A 40 10.41 12.65 0.11
C ALA A 40 11.86 12.53 -0.41
N ALA A 41 12.08 11.87 -1.54
CA ALA A 41 13.41 11.76 -2.17
C ALA A 41 13.96 13.14 -2.57
N VAL A 42 13.17 13.94 -3.30
CA VAL A 42 13.54 15.30 -3.74
C VAL A 42 13.83 16.21 -2.54
N VAL A 43 13.00 16.16 -1.49
CA VAL A 43 13.21 16.96 -0.28
C VAL A 43 14.45 16.48 0.49
N THR A 44 14.71 15.16 0.53
CA THR A 44 15.94 14.61 1.12
C THR A 44 17.18 15.07 0.36
N GLU A 45 17.11 15.15 -0.96
CA GLU A 45 18.23 15.62 -1.78
C GLU A 45 18.54 17.10 -1.54
N ALA A 46 17.50 17.93 -1.37
CA ALA A 46 17.65 19.36 -1.13
C ALA A 46 18.03 19.71 0.33
N GLY A 47 17.48 19.00 1.31
CA GLY A 47 17.58 19.36 2.74
C GLY A 47 18.16 18.27 3.65
N GLY A 48 18.40 17.07 3.14
CA GLY A 48 18.80 15.91 3.93
C GLY A 48 17.64 15.17 4.59
N VAL A 49 17.98 14.09 5.30
CA VAL A 49 17.00 13.16 5.91
C VAL A 49 16.10 13.84 6.94
N SER A 50 16.59 14.87 7.63
CA SER A 50 15.81 15.64 8.62
C SER A 50 14.58 16.34 8.03
N TRP A 51 14.58 16.62 6.73
CA TRP A 51 13.43 17.19 6.03
C TRP A 51 12.62 16.14 5.27
N GLY A 52 13.29 15.20 4.60
CA GLY A 52 12.59 14.19 3.80
C GLY A 52 11.87 13.12 4.63
N ALA A 53 12.43 12.72 5.78
CA ALA A 53 11.75 11.78 6.67
C ALA A 53 10.39 12.31 7.15
N PRO A 54 10.26 13.56 7.66
CA PRO A 54 8.95 14.12 8.00
C PRO A 54 7.96 14.13 6.85
N VAL A 55 8.40 14.44 5.62
CA VAL A 55 7.54 14.40 4.43
C VAL A 55 6.92 13.02 4.27
N LEU A 56 7.73 11.96 4.36
CA LEU A 56 7.24 10.60 4.24
C LEU A 56 6.33 10.20 5.43
N PHE A 57 6.73 10.54 6.66
CA PHE A 57 6.01 10.17 7.86
C PHE A 57 4.62 10.82 7.92
N PHE A 58 4.55 12.15 7.83
CA PHE A 58 3.29 12.88 7.89
C PHE A 58 2.49 12.75 6.60
N GLY A 59 3.14 12.77 5.43
CA GLY A 59 2.48 12.53 4.16
C GLY A 59 1.91 11.11 4.07
N GLY A 60 2.51 10.13 4.77
CA GLY A 60 2.01 8.76 4.84
C GLY A 60 0.58 8.67 5.38
N MET A 61 0.21 9.59 6.28
CA MET A 61 -1.15 9.69 6.83
C MET A 61 -2.18 10.09 5.77
N LEU A 62 -1.74 10.72 4.67
CA LEU A 62 -2.59 11.14 3.56
C LEU A 62 -2.75 10.06 2.48
N ILE A 63 -1.96 8.97 2.52
CA ILE A 63 -2.01 7.93 1.47
C ILE A 63 -3.42 7.33 1.37
N PHE A 64 -4.01 6.93 2.51
CA PHE A 64 -5.34 6.34 2.52
C PHE A 64 -6.44 7.30 2.00
N PRO A 65 -6.60 8.53 2.52
CA PRO A 65 -7.64 9.43 2.02
C PRO A 65 -7.43 9.84 0.55
N LEU A 66 -6.19 10.04 0.10
CA LEU A 66 -5.91 10.32 -1.31
C LEU A 66 -6.21 9.11 -2.21
N SER A 67 -5.94 7.89 -1.73
CA SER A 67 -6.28 6.67 -2.45
C SER A 67 -7.78 6.49 -2.57
N MET A 68 -8.54 6.75 -1.50
CA MET A 68 -10.01 6.75 -1.53
C MET A 68 -10.56 7.79 -2.52
N LEU A 69 -10.00 9.00 -2.52
CA LEU A 69 -10.40 10.04 -3.46
C LEU A 69 -10.14 9.60 -4.91
N GLY A 70 -8.98 9.02 -5.18
CA GLY A 70 -8.65 8.45 -6.49
C GLY A 70 -9.59 7.33 -6.91
N ASN A 71 -9.93 6.40 -6.01
CA ASN A 71 -10.88 5.33 -6.30
C ASN A 71 -12.29 5.89 -6.58
N ARG A 72 -12.74 6.89 -5.83
CA ARG A 72 -14.02 7.56 -6.06
C ARG A 72 -14.10 8.27 -7.42
N MET A 73 -12.97 8.71 -7.97
CA MET A 73 -12.93 9.29 -9.32
C MET A 73 -13.05 8.22 -10.42
N LEU A 74 -12.70 6.97 -10.12
CA LEU A 74 -12.70 5.85 -11.07
C LEU A 74 -13.95 4.96 -10.97
N GLY A 75 -14.66 5.02 -9.86
CA GLY A 75 -15.82 4.20 -9.58
C GLY A 75 -16.85 4.87 -8.69
N LYS A 76 -17.98 4.19 -8.45
CA LYS A 76 -19.09 4.73 -7.64
C LYS A 76 -18.83 4.66 -6.13
N HIS A 77 -18.03 3.70 -5.68
CA HIS A 77 -17.74 3.45 -4.27
C HIS A 77 -16.29 3.80 -3.95
N ALA A 78 -16.06 4.33 -2.75
CA ALA A 78 -14.73 4.75 -2.29
C ALA A 78 -14.15 3.85 -1.19
N ASP A 79 -14.98 3.02 -0.55
CA ASP A 79 -14.65 2.15 0.59
C ASP A 79 -15.61 0.95 0.63
N LEU A 80 -15.20 -0.10 1.34
CA LEU A 80 -15.99 -1.30 1.61
C LEU A 80 -17.24 -0.96 2.45
N PRO A 81 -18.41 -1.55 2.18
CA PRO A 81 -19.61 -1.37 2.98
C PRO A 81 -19.41 -1.71 4.46
N SER A 82 -20.14 -1.04 5.34
CA SER A 82 -20.15 -1.39 6.77
C SER A 82 -20.53 -2.86 6.96
N GLY A 83 -19.81 -3.56 7.84
CA GLY A 83 -20.00 -4.99 8.07
C GLY A 83 -19.27 -5.93 7.09
N HIS A 84 -18.62 -5.40 6.05
CA HIS A 84 -17.84 -6.25 5.14
C HIS A 84 -16.67 -6.95 5.87
N PRO A 85 -16.51 -8.28 5.72
CA PRO A 85 -15.59 -9.08 6.53
C PRO A 85 -14.12 -8.66 6.41
N MET A 86 -13.73 -8.09 5.27
CA MET A 86 -12.36 -7.63 5.03
C MET A 86 -12.00 -6.28 5.66
N ARG A 87 -12.98 -5.53 6.21
CA ARG A 87 -12.70 -4.23 6.84
C ARG A 87 -11.79 -4.34 8.06
N GLY A 88 -12.00 -5.36 8.89
CA GLY A 88 -11.17 -5.61 10.06
C GLY A 88 -9.71 -5.84 9.69
N LEU A 89 -9.47 -6.63 8.64
CA LEU A 89 -8.12 -6.93 8.13
C LEU A 89 -7.44 -5.67 7.58
N ALA A 90 -8.17 -4.85 6.81
CA ALA A 90 -7.65 -3.58 6.29
C ALA A 90 -7.25 -2.62 7.43
N MET A 91 -8.10 -2.49 8.46
CA MET A 91 -7.81 -1.64 9.62
C MET A 91 -6.60 -2.12 10.42
N GLN A 92 -6.51 -3.42 10.71
CA GLN A 92 -5.35 -3.99 11.41
C GLN A 92 -4.05 -3.74 10.65
N SER A 93 -4.08 -3.90 9.33
CA SER A 93 -2.92 -3.62 8.46
C SER A 93 -2.51 -2.14 8.52
N ALA A 94 -3.46 -1.21 8.49
CA ALA A 94 -3.21 0.22 8.59
C ALA A 94 -2.62 0.62 9.95
N PHE A 95 -3.16 0.10 11.05
CA PHE A 95 -2.60 0.35 12.39
C PHE A 95 -1.18 -0.22 12.54
N GLY A 96 -0.93 -1.42 12.01
CA GLY A 96 0.41 -2.01 11.98
C GLY A 96 1.41 -1.15 11.21
N MET A 97 0.99 -0.58 10.08
CA MET A 97 1.81 0.34 9.28
C MET A 97 2.19 1.61 10.04
N VAL A 98 1.23 2.24 10.72
CA VAL A 98 1.47 3.44 11.53
C VAL A 98 2.41 3.13 12.70
N ALA A 99 2.18 2.03 13.41
CA ALA A 99 3.06 1.58 14.50
C ALA A 99 4.48 1.31 14.00
N GLY A 100 4.63 0.67 12.83
CA GLY A 100 5.91 0.42 12.20
C GLY A 100 6.65 1.71 11.84
N LEU A 101 5.99 2.67 11.18
CA LEU A 101 6.62 3.96 10.84
C LEU A 101 7.02 4.77 12.07
N LEU A 102 6.22 4.73 13.13
CA LEU A 102 6.59 5.34 14.41
C LEU A 102 7.85 4.68 14.98
N ALA A 103 7.94 3.34 14.94
CA ALA A 103 9.14 2.64 15.38
C ALA A 103 10.37 2.99 14.52
N ALA A 104 10.23 3.08 13.19
CA ALA A 104 11.31 3.52 12.30
C ALA A 104 11.75 4.97 12.58
N TRP A 105 10.80 5.86 12.88
CA TRP A 105 11.08 7.24 13.27
C TRP A 105 11.93 7.31 14.54
N VAL A 106 11.52 6.57 15.58
CA VAL A 106 12.27 6.48 16.84
C VAL A 106 13.65 5.89 16.60
N LEU A 107 13.75 4.79 15.86
CA LEU A 107 15.02 4.09 15.63
C LEU A 107 15.99 4.90 14.74
N ALA A 108 15.48 5.77 13.86
CA ALA A 108 16.31 6.66 13.05
C ALA A 108 17.15 7.65 13.89
N SER A 109 16.77 7.91 15.14
CA SER A 109 17.57 8.72 16.06
C SER A 109 18.86 8.03 16.52
N VAL A 110 18.90 6.69 16.47
CA VAL A 110 20.06 5.88 16.90
C VAL A 110 20.76 5.16 15.74
N VAL A 111 20.10 5.06 14.58
CA VAL A 111 20.69 4.53 13.33
C VAL A 111 20.69 5.63 12.26
N PRO A 112 21.79 6.40 12.12
CA PRO A 112 21.89 7.45 11.12
C PRO A 112 21.60 6.92 9.71
N GLY A 113 20.70 7.59 8.99
CA GLY A 113 20.29 7.18 7.64
C GLY A 113 19.37 5.95 7.57
N GLY A 114 19.03 5.32 8.70
CA GLY A 114 18.22 4.10 8.75
C GLY A 114 16.73 4.31 8.43
N PHE A 115 16.22 5.54 8.48
CA PHE A 115 14.78 5.81 8.36
C PHE A 115 14.17 5.26 7.06
N PHE A 116 14.70 5.64 5.90
CA PHE A 116 14.16 5.23 4.60
C PHE A 116 14.24 3.71 4.36
N PRO A 117 15.38 3.03 4.53
CA PRO A 117 15.42 1.58 4.35
C PRO A 117 14.53 0.82 5.36
N LEU A 118 14.42 1.27 6.62
CA LEU A 118 13.48 0.67 7.57
C LEU A 118 12.04 0.89 7.13
N ALA A 119 11.70 2.09 6.67
CA ALA A 119 10.37 2.38 6.13
C ALA A 119 10.06 1.51 4.91
N MET A 120 11.03 1.22 4.03
CA MET A 120 10.84 0.27 2.91
C MET A 120 10.45 -1.13 3.42
N VAL A 121 11.14 -1.62 4.46
CA VAL A 121 10.83 -2.91 5.08
C VAL A 121 9.42 -2.94 5.66
N ILE A 122 9.04 -1.89 6.39
CA ILE A 122 7.71 -1.79 7.02
C ILE A 122 6.59 -1.70 5.97
N VAL A 123 6.77 -0.87 4.93
CA VAL A 123 5.80 -0.77 3.82
C VAL A 123 5.72 -2.11 3.06
N GLY A 124 6.85 -2.76 2.80
CA GLY A 124 6.86 -4.07 2.14
C GLY A 124 6.11 -5.12 2.95
N ALA A 125 6.32 -5.17 4.27
CA ALA A 125 5.62 -6.07 5.16
C ALA A 125 4.12 -5.77 5.26
N HIS A 126 3.73 -4.49 5.20
CA HIS A 126 2.32 -4.08 5.14
C HIS A 126 1.59 -4.69 3.94
N TYR A 127 2.25 -4.82 2.78
CA TYR A 127 1.67 -5.47 1.61
C TYR A 127 1.48 -6.99 1.74
N PHE A 128 2.08 -7.67 2.74
CA PHE A 128 1.80 -9.09 2.96
C PHE A 128 0.33 -9.34 3.32
N THR A 129 -0.26 -8.46 4.15
CA THR A 129 -1.69 -8.52 4.46
C THR A 129 -2.56 -8.33 3.21
N PHE A 130 -2.08 -7.54 2.25
CA PHE A 130 -2.83 -7.23 1.03
C PHE A 130 -2.98 -8.44 0.10
N THR A 131 -2.07 -9.41 0.20
CA THR A 131 -2.20 -10.70 -0.49
C THR A 131 -3.51 -11.39 -0.12
N HIS A 132 -3.86 -11.38 1.17
CA HIS A 132 -5.11 -11.96 1.67
C HIS A 132 -6.29 -11.01 1.47
N LEU A 133 -6.08 -9.71 1.61
CA LEU A 133 -7.13 -8.71 1.43
C LEU A 133 -7.69 -8.72 -0.01
N TYR A 134 -6.80 -8.79 -1.00
CA TYR A 134 -7.15 -8.76 -2.43
C TYR A 134 -7.18 -10.12 -3.11
N GLY A 135 -6.71 -11.19 -2.46
CA GLY A 135 -6.55 -12.49 -3.12
C GLY A 135 -5.60 -12.47 -4.33
N ASP A 136 -4.56 -11.63 -4.29
CA ASP A 136 -3.64 -11.43 -5.42
C ASP A 136 -2.17 -11.52 -4.97
N ALA A 137 -1.46 -12.53 -5.48
CA ALA A 137 -0.06 -12.80 -5.15
C ALA A 137 0.90 -11.69 -5.58
N ALA A 138 0.48 -10.75 -6.45
CA ALA A 138 1.31 -9.59 -6.80
C ALA A 138 1.70 -8.78 -5.56
N PHE A 139 0.81 -8.65 -4.58
CA PHE A 139 1.12 -7.96 -3.31
C PHE A 139 2.23 -8.65 -2.53
N LEU A 140 2.25 -9.99 -2.49
CA LEU A 140 3.33 -10.74 -1.83
C LEU A 140 4.67 -10.54 -2.54
N VAL A 141 4.69 -10.64 -3.87
CA VAL A 141 5.91 -10.50 -4.67
C VAL A 141 6.53 -9.11 -4.49
N PHE A 142 5.73 -8.06 -4.65
CA PHE A 142 6.22 -6.69 -4.49
C PHE A 142 6.54 -6.36 -3.03
N GLY A 143 5.75 -6.83 -2.08
CA GLY A 143 6.04 -6.67 -0.65
C GLY A 143 7.37 -7.30 -0.26
N ALA A 144 7.63 -8.53 -0.72
CA ALA A 144 8.88 -9.22 -0.46
C ALA A 144 10.06 -8.51 -1.12
N ALA A 145 9.89 -8.03 -2.36
CA ALA A 145 10.91 -7.25 -3.05
C ALA A 145 11.26 -5.96 -2.28
N GLN A 146 10.27 -5.25 -1.73
CA GLN A 146 10.49 -4.04 -0.92
C GLN A 146 11.22 -4.36 0.39
N VAL A 147 10.85 -5.45 1.08
CA VAL A 147 11.54 -5.91 2.29
C VAL A 147 13.01 -6.24 1.99
N VAL A 148 13.25 -7.07 0.98
CA VAL A 148 14.62 -7.45 0.59
C VAL A 148 15.43 -6.23 0.15
N ALA A 149 14.86 -5.35 -0.67
CA ALA A 149 15.52 -4.13 -1.10
C ALA A 149 15.87 -3.21 0.08
N GLY A 150 14.94 -3.00 1.01
CA GLY A 150 15.18 -2.19 2.22
C GLY A 150 16.30 -2.75 3.09
N LEU A 151 16.31 -4.07 3.31
CA LEU A 151 17.39 -4.75 4.03
C LEU A 151 18.74 -4.62 3.30
N LEU A 152 18.78 -4.87 1.99
CA LEU A 152 20.00 -4.75 1.19
C LEU A 152 20.57 -3.32 1.20
N VAL A 153 19.70 -2.32 1.03
CA VAL A 153 20.06 -0.90 1.12
C VAL A 153 20.63 -0.57 2.51
N MET A 154 20.01 -1.09 3.58
CA MET A 154 20.45 -0.87 4.95
C MET A 154 21.82 -1.48 5.24
N VAL A 155 22.02 -2.77 4.92
CA VAL A 155 23.27 -3.48 5.25
C VAL A 155 24.47 -2.98 4.44
N ASN A 156 24.21 -2.43 3.25
CA ASN A 156 25.25 -1.84 2.42
C ASN A 156 25.42 -0.33 2.68
N SER A 157 24.72 0.25 3.66
CA SER A 157 24.79 1.68 4.01
C SER A 157 24.58 2.61 2.80
N MET A 158 23.63 2.25 1.94
CA MET A 158 23.33 3.02 0.74
C MET A 158 22.73 4.39 1.09
N PRO A 159 22.88 5.42 0.23
CA PRO A 159 22.33 6.74 0.49
C PRO A 159 20.81 6.74 0.74
N ALA A 160 20.35 7.60 1.63
CA ALA A 160 18.93 7.76 1.93
C ALA A 160 18.09 8.14 0.70
N THR A 161 18.62 9.02 -0.16
CA THR A 161 17.98 9.41 -1.43
C THR A 161 17.83 8.22 -2.38
N PHE A 162 18.85 7.36 -2.49
CA PHE A 162 18.78 6.13 -3.29
C PHE A 162 17.65 5.22 -2.80
N SER A 163 17.55 5.03 -1.48
CA SER A 163 16.46 4.27 -0.84
C SER A 163 15.09 4.80 -1.26
N ALA A 164 14.92 6.13 -1.19
CA ALA A 164 13.66 6.79 -1.46
C ALA A 164 13.26 6.71 -2.95
N TYR A 165 14.18 6.98 -3.87
CA TYR A 165 13.95 6.85 -5.30
C TYR A 165 13.68 5.40 -5.72
N LEU A 166 14.45 4.44 -5.19
CA LEU A 166 14.25 3.02 -5.46
C LEU A 166 12.84 2.59 -5.07
N MET A 167 12.39 2.98 -3.88
CA MET A 167 11.06 2.66 -3.39
C MET A 167 9.96 3.29 -4.25
N ALA A 168 10.12 4.56 -4.67
CA ALA A 168 9.19 5.22 -5.59
C ALA A 168 9.04 4.42 -6.91
N CYS A 169 10.16 3.97 -7.49
CA CYS A 169 10.16 3.15 -8.69
C CYS A 169 9.48 1.79 -8.49
N VAL A 170 9.76 1.10 -7.37
CA VAL A 170 9.15 -0.20 -7.06
C VAL A 170 7.63 -0.06 -6.88
N LEU A 171 7.17 0.97 -6.18
CA LEU A 171 5.75 1.26 -5.96
C LEU A 171 5.04 1.63 -7.27
N LEU A 172 5.68 2.39 -8.15
CA LEU A 172 5.14 2.71 -9.47
C LEU A 172 5.01 1.45 -10.35
N GLY A 173 6.02 0.57 -10.32
CA GLY A 173 5.97 -0.72 -11.00
C GLY A 173 4.87 -1.62 -10.45
N MET A 174 4.69 -1.64 -9.13
CA MET A 174 3.60 -2.35 -8.46
C MET A 174 2.24 -1.80 -8.89
N SER A 175 2.04 -0.48 -8.84
CA SER A 175 0.81 0.18 -9.27
C SER A 175 0.46 -0.17 -10.71
N THR A 176 1.42 -0.02 -11.62
CA THR A 176 1.26 -0.34 -13.04
C THR A 176 0.85 -1.80 -13.24
N THR A 177 1.49 -2.72 -12.53
CA THR A 177 1.18 -4.15 -12.59
C THR A 177 -0.24 -4.45 -12.12
N LEU A 178 -0.65 -3.89 -10.98
CA LEU A 178 -1.99 -4.07 -10.43
C LEU A 178 -3.06 -3.50 -11.36
N PHE A 179 -2.83 -2.32 -11.92
CA PHE A 179 -3.74 -1.69 -12.89
C PHE A 179 -3.91 -2.54 -14.15
N VAL A 180 -2.82 -3.02 -14.75
CA VAL A 180 -2.87 -3.88 -15.94
C VAL A 180 -3.60 -5.19 -15.63
N ARG A 181 -3.35 -5.80 -14.47
CA ARG A 181 -4.03 -7.04 -14.04
C ARG A 181 -5.52 -6.82 -13.83
N HIS A 182 -5.92 -5.72 -13.20
CA HIS A 182 -7.33 -5.35 -13.03
C HIS A 182 -8.03 -5.17 -14.37
N ARG A 183 -7.44 -4.41 -15.31
CA ARG A 183 -8.00 -4.23 -16.65
C ARG A 183 -8.16 -5.53 -17.43
N ARG A 184 -7.19 -6.45 -17.33
CA ARG A 184 -7.26 -7.75 -18.01
C ARG A 184 -8.39 -8.63 -17.47
N ARG A 185 -8.65 -8.60 -16.15
CA ARG A 185 -9.76 -9.35 -15.53
C ARG A 185 -11.12 -8.88 -16.06
N HIS A 186 -11.32 -7.56 -16.18
CA HIS A 186 -12.56 -7.03 -16.74
C HIS A 186 -12.73 -7.28 -18.24
N ALA A 187 -11.64 -7.28 -19.01
CA ALA A 187 -11.71 -7.59 -20.44
C ALA A 187 -12.06 -9.07 -20.72
N SER A 188 -11.79 -9.97 -19.77
CA SER A 188 -12.06 -11.41 -19.91
C SER A 188 -13.47 -11.83 -19.48
N THR A 189 -14.26 -10.96 -18.85
CA THR A 189 -15.65 -11.25 -18.49
C THR A 189 -16.54 -10.75 -19.62
N PRO A 190 -17.09 -11.62 -20.49
CA PRO A 190 -18.04 -11.18 -21.50
C PRO A 190 -19.28 -10.63 -20.79
N GLU A 191 -19.74 -9.47 -21.24
CA GLU A 191 -21.02 -8.91 -20.84
C GLU A 191 -22.10 -9.96 -21.18
N SER A 192 -22.63 -10.67 -20.18
CA SER A 192 -23.78 -11.54 -20.36
C SER A 192 -24.99 -10.65 -20.65
N ALA A 193 -25.22 -10.39 -21.93
CA ALA A 193 -26.45 -9.83 -22.47
C ALA A 193 -27.65 -10.75 -22.20
#